data_AF-A0A661LZF4-F1
#
_entry.id   AF-A0A661LZF4-F1
#
_cell.length_a   1.000
_cell.length_b   1.000
_cell.length_c   1.000
_cell.angle_alpha   90.00
_cell.angle_beta   90.00
_cell.angle_gamma   90.00
#
_symmetry.space_group_name_H-M   'P 1'
#
loop_
_entity.id
_entity.type
_entity.pdbx_description
1 polymer ?
#
loop_
_entity_poly.entity_id
_entity_poly.type
_entity_poly.pdbx_seq_one_letter_code
_entity_poly.pdbx_strand_id
1 'polypeptide(L)'
;MIKFRDDGSFPELVQGGERFCLRCGHCVAVCPHGAFDHAEIPRDVCPAIVKENEVSLDQAVQFLRSRRSIRRYKERVVEREKIERLIEIARYAPTGGNAQHVQWTVVTDPSRLKRIAETSVDFLRHRLKTRGERGVPPYFPLVVAAWDA
;
A
#
# COMPACT_ATOMS: atom_id res chain seq x y z
N MET A 1 -5.10 -10.13 22.66
CA MET A 1 -6.15 -11.15 22.42
C MET A 1 -5.62 -12.56 22.51
N ILE A 2 -4.38 -12.81 22.07
CA ILE A 2 -3.67 -14.06 22.31
C ILE A 2 -2.56 -13.80 23.33
N LYS A 3 -2.29 -14.77 24.20
CA LYS A 3 -1.15 -14.77 25.12
C LYS A 3 -0.34 -16.05 24.92
N PHE A 4 0.97 -15.92 25.12
CA PHE A 4 1.89 -17.04 25.30
C PHE A 4 2.30 -17.05 26.77
N ARG A 5 2.41 -18.23 27.37
CA ARG A 5 2.91 -18.35 28.75
C ARG A 5 4.44 -18.25 28.78
N ASP A 6 5.11 -18.81 27.78
CA ASP A 6 6.55 -18.77 27.52
C ASP A 6 6.85 -19.04 26.02
N ASP A 7 8.13 -18.97 25.63
CA ASP A 7 8.62 -19.08 24.24
C ASP A 7 8.45 -20.47 23.58
N GLY A 8 7.93 -21.46 24.30
CA GLY A 8 7.59 -22.80 23.75
C GLY A 8 6.12 -23.20 23.95
N SER A 9 5.36 -22.41 24.70
CA SER A 9 3.97 -22.69 25.04
C SER A 9 3.02 -22.58 23.84
N PHE A 10 1.97 -23.38 23.87
CA PHE A 10 0.86 -23.19 22.94
C PHE A 10 0.19 -21.84 23.22
N PRO A 11 -0.20 -21.12 22.16
CA PRO A 11 -0.87 -19.86 22.36
C PRO A 11 -2.30 -20.05 22.87
N GLU A 12 -2.74 -19.16 23.75
CA GLU A 12 -4.07 -19.19 24.35
C GLU A 12 -4.85 -17.90 24.06
N LEU A 13 -6.16 -18.02 23.89
CA LEU A 13 -7.05 -16.86 23.85
C LEU A 13 -7.16 -16.24 25.25
N VAL A 14 -7.02 -14.91 25.34
CA VAL A 14 -7.35 -14.17 26.56
C VAL A 14 -8.86 -14.25 26.78
N GLN A 15 -9.30 -14.52 28.01
CA GLN A 15 -10.72 -14.60 28.35
C GLN A 15 -11.47 -13.33 27.92
N GLY A 16 -12.53 -13.48 27.11
CA GLY A 16 -13.29 -12.35 26.56
C GLY A 16 -12.63 -11.62 25.39
N GLY A 17 -11.45 -12.08 24.96
CA GLY A 17 -10.66 -11.48 23.88
C GLY A 17 -11.35 -11.55 22.51
N GLU A 18 -12.24 -12.51 22.30
CA GLU A 18 -13.04 -12.66 21.08
C GLU A 18 -13.89 -11.42 20.79
N ARG A 19 -14.36 -10.72 21.82
CA ARG A 19 -15.17 -9.49 21.69
C ARG A 19 -14.38 -8.32 21.11
N PHE A 20 -13.05 -8.39 21.18
CA PHE A 20 -12.15 -7.36 20.67
C PHE A 20 -11.46 -7.80 19.37
N CYS A 21 -11.90 -8.91 18.76
CA CYS A 21 -11.34 -9.39 17.50
C CYS A 21 -11.55 -8.36 16.39
N LEU A 22 -10.44 -7.90 15.80
CA LEU A 22 -10.43 -7.00 14.66
C LEU A 22 -10.31 -7.74 13.32
N ARG A 23 -10.45 -9.07 13.32
CA ARG A 23 -10.37 -9.93 12.13
C ARG A 23 -9.09 -9.66 11.32
N CYS A 24 -7.96 -9.51 12.00
CA CYS A 24 -6.69 -9.17 11.36
C CYS A 24 -5.91 -10.39 10.84
N GLY A 25 -6.36 -11.62 11.15
CA GLY A 25 -5.68 -12.84 10.74
C GLY A 25 -4.33 -13.10 11.42
N HIS A 26 -3.88 -12.22 12.32
CA HIS A 26 -2.59 -12.37 13.02
C HIS A 26 -2.48 -13.71 13.75
N CYS A 27 -3.56 -14.15 14.39
CA CYS A 27 -3.65 -15.45 15.08
C CYS A 27 -3.31 -16.62 14.16
N VAL A 28 -3.84 -16.62 12.94
CA VAL A 28 -3.63 -17.65 11.93
C VAL A 28 -2.22 -17.59 11.38
N ALA A 29 -1.71 -16.39 11.12
CA ALA A 29 -0.42 -16.15 10.46
C ALA A 29 0.81 -16.42 11.35
N VAL A 30 0.81 -16.00 12.62
CA VAL A 30 2.01 -16.11 13.46
C VAL A 30 2.16 -17.44 14.17
N CYS A 31 1.12 -18.27 14.20
CA CYS A 31 1.16 -19.53 14.93
C CYS A 31 2.11 -20.54 14.25
N PRO A 32 3.25 -20.89 14.86
CA PRO A 32 4.26 -21.76 14.23
C PRO A 32 3.79 -23.22 14.14
N HIS A 33 2.86 -23.62 14.99
CA HIS A 33 2.34 -25.00 15.07
C HIS A 33 1.00 -25.19 14.35
N GLY A 34 0.36 -24.09 13.96
CA GLY A 34 -0.98 -24.14 13.38
C GLY A 34 -2.12 -24.50 14.29
N ALA A 35 -2.00 -24.14 15.56
CA ALA A 35 -3.04 -24.33 16.56
C ALA A 35 -4.25 -23.39 16.40
N PHE A 36 -4.14 -22.30 15.62
CA PHE A 36 -5.23 -21.35 15.41
C PHE A 36 -5.80 -21.37 14.01
N ASP A 37 -7.13 -21.29 13.99
CA ASP A 37 -7.95 -21.04 12.82
C ASP A 37 -8.98 -19.93 13.12
N HIS A 38 -9.50 -19.27 12.09
CA HIS A 38 -10.49 -18.20 12.23
C HIS A 38 -11.57 -18.36 11.16
N ALA A 39 -12.84 -18.39 11.56
CA ALA A 39 -13.96 -18.69 10.64
C ALA A 39 -14.03 -17.77 9.41
N GLU A 40 -13.70 -16.48 9.58
CA GLU A 40 -13.69 -15.50 8.48
C GLU A 40 -12.34 -15.41 7.75
N ILE A 41 -11.29 -16.03 8.30
CA ILE A 41 -9.92 -16.02 7.74
C ILE A 41 -9.35 -17.43 7.87
N PRO A 42 -9.89 -18.40 7.11
CA PRO A 42 -9.49 -19.78 7.26
C PRO A 42 -8.00 -19.95 6.94
N ARG A 43 -7.32 -20.78 7.72
CA ARG A 43 -5.88 -21.02 7.55
C ARG A 43 -5.51 -21.58 6.18
N ASP A 44 -6.34 -22.45 5.62
CA ASP A 44 -6.10 -23.16 4.36
C ASP A 44 -6.11 -22.25 3.12
N VAL A 45 -6.79 -21.11 3.19
CA VAL A 45 -6.78 -20.09 2.13
C VAL A 45 -5.72 -19.01 2.32
N CYS A 46 -5.00 -19.02 3.45
CA CYS A 46 -3.95 -18.06 3.75
C CYS A 46 -2.60 -18.55 3.19
N PRO A 47 -1.91 -17.76 2.35
CA PRO A 47 -0.56 -18.11 1.90
C PRO A 47 0.40 -18.25 3.07
N ALA A 48 1.20 -19.31 3.06
CA ALA A 48 2.22 -19.53 4.09
C ALA A 48 3.33 -18.48 3.99
N ILE A 49 3.86 -18.07 5.15
CA ILE A 49 5.06 -17.24 5.22
C ILE A 49 6.28 -18.13 4.95
N VAL A 50 6.97 -17.85 3.85
CA VAL A 50 8.18 -18.57 3.42
C VAL A 50 9.40 -17.86 4.01
N LYS A 51 10.04 -18.47 5.02
CA LYS A 51 11.17 -17.85 5.75
C LYS A 51 12.37 -17.56 4.86
N GLU A 52 12.57 -18.35 3.82
CA GLU A 52 13.66 -18.21 2.86
C GLU A 52 13.56 -16.89 2.06
N ASN A 53 12.38 -16.26 2.04
CA ASN A 53 12.12 -14.98 1.38
C ASN A 53 12.24 -13.77 2.32
N GLU A 54 12.65 -13.98 3.57
CA GLU A 54 12.78 -12.88 4.53
C GLU A 54 13.82 -11.86 4.07
N VAL A 55 13.45 -10.58 4.11
CA VAL A 55 14.32 -9.48 3.66
C VAL A 55 15.30 -9.15 4.78
N SER A 56 16.60 -9.24 4.51
CA SER A 56 17.62 -8.84 5.48
C SER A 56 17.57 -7.33 5.75
N LEU A 57 18.14 -6.89 6.88
CA LEU A 57 18.27 -5.46 7.19
C LEU A 57 18.94 -4.69 6.04
N ASP A 58 20.04 -5.22 5.51
CA ASP A 58 20.78 -4.58 4.41
C ASP A 58 19.95 -4.49 3.13
N GLN A 59 19.20 -5.55 2.80
CA GLN A 59 18.29 -5.54 1.65
C GLN A 59 17.16 -4.52 1.83
N ALA A 60 16.57 -4.45 3.02
CA ALA A 60 15.50 -3.50 3.33
C ALA A 60 15.99 -2.05 3.25
N VAL A 61 17.14 -1.76 3.86
CA VAL A 61 17.79 -0.44 3.80
C VAL A 61 18.12 -0.07 2.36
N GLN A 62 18.71 -0.99 1.59
CA GLN A 62 19.04 -0.77 0.19
C GLN A 62 17.79 -0.48 -0.64
N PHE A 63 16.71 -1.25 -0.46
CA PHE A 63 15.44 -1.02 -1.16
C PHE A 63 14.87 0.38 -0.86
N LEU A 64 14.79 0.74 0.42
CA LEU A 64 14.23 2.02 0.84
C LEU A 64 15.05 3.22 0.35
N ARG A 65 16.39 3.11 0.34
CA ARG A 65 17.30 4.18 -0.12
C ARG A 65 17.39 4.31 -1.64
N SER A 66 17.31 3.19 -2.35
CA SER A 66 17.46 3.17 -3.81
C SER A 66 16.18 3.54 -4.56
N ARG A 67 15.01 3.33 -3.95
CA ARG A 67 13.72 3.67 -4.56
C ARG A 67 13.62 5.17 -4.86
N ARG A 68 13.37 5.52 -6.12
CA ARG A 68 13.15 6.91 -6.58
C ARG A 68 11.74 7.09 -7.13
N SER A 69 11.22 8.31 -7.05
CA SER A 69 10.03 8.68 -7.80
C SER A 69 10.36 8.80 -9.28
N ILE A 70 9.78 7.90 -10.09
CA ILE A 70 9.92 7.92 -11.55
C ILE A 70 8.89 8.89 -12.14
N ARG A 71 9.34 9.74 -13.07
CA ARG A 71 8.51 10.80 -13.68
C ARG A 71 8.54 10.82 -15.20
N ARG A 72 9.19 9.82 -15.81
CA ARG A 72 9.21 9.60 -17.26
C ARG A 72 8.96 8.12 -17.51
N TYR A 73 7.88 7.83 -18.23
CA TYR A 73 7.42 6.47 -18.51
C TYR A 73 7.44 6.23 -20.02
N LYS A 74 7.50 4.96 -20.41
CA LYS A 74 7.32 4.56 -21.82
C LYS A 74 5.83 4.67 -22.18
N GLU A 75 5.52 4.93 -23.44
CA GLU A 75 4.16 4.90 -24.00
C GLU A 75 3.65 3.46 -24.17
N ARG A 76 3.63 2.72 -23.06
CA ARG A 76 3.23 1.31 -23.03
C ARG A 76 2.23 1.12 -21.90
N VAL A 77 1.02 0.69 -22.27
CA VAL A 77 -0.01 0.30 -21.31
C VAL A 77 0.47 -0.93 -20.52
N VAL A 78 0.22 -0.93 -19.22
CA VAL A 78 0.52 -2.05 -18.33
C VAL A 78 -0.61 -3.07 -18.42
N GLU A 79 -0.25 -4.34 -18.51
CA GLU A 79 -1.20 -5.46 -18.55
C GLU A 79 -2.05 -5.50 -17.27
N ARG A 80 -3.34 -5.81 -17.43
CA ARG A 80 -4.32 -5.75 -16.34
C ARG A 80 -3.92 -6.65 -15.16
N GLU A 81 -3.45 -7.85 -15.47
CA GLU A 81 -3.07 -8.87 -14.51
C GLU A 81 -1.92 -8.40 -13.63
N LYS A 82 -1.00 -7.58 -14.18
CA LYS A 82 0.09 -6.99 -13.39
C LYS A 82 -0.43 -5.93 -12.42
N ILE A 83 -1.41 -5.13 -12.83
CA ILE A 83 -2.03 -4.13 -11.95
C ILE A 83 -2.79 -4.83 -10.81
N GLU A 84 -3.58 -5.85 -11.13
CA GLU A 84 -4.30 -6.65 -10.14
C GLU A 84 -3.34 -7.31 -9.15
N ARG A 85 -2.22 -7.87 -9.64
CA ARG A 85 -1.18 -8.43 -8.79
C ARG A 85 -0.54 -7.39 -7.86
N LEU A 86 -0.30 -6.17 -8.35
CA LEU A 86 0.23 -5.08 -7.51
C LEU A 86 -0.75 -4.66 -6.41
N ILE A 87 -2.05 -4.60 -6.72
CA ILE A 87 -3.10 -4.30 -5.74
C ILE A 87 -3.20 -5.43 -4.70
N GLU A 88 -3.11 -6.68 -5.14
CA GLU A 88 -3.10 -7.85 -4.24
C GLU A 88 -1.89 -7.83 -3.29
N ILE A 89 -0.74 -7.36 -3.75
CA ILE A 89 0.43 -7.17 -2.87
C ILE A 89 0.19 -6.01 -1.91
N ALA A 90 -0.32 -4.88 -2.40
CA ALA A 90 -0.49 -3.67 -1.61
C ALA A 90 -1.51 -3.83 -0.46
N ARG A 91 -2.56 -4.64 -0.64
CA ARG A 91 -3.58 -4.87 0.39
C ARG A 91 -3.06 -5.62 1.63
N TYR A 92 -1.87 -6.21 1.60
CA TYR A 92 -1.24 -6.78 2.80
C TYR A 92 -0.68 -5.72 3.76
N ALA A 93 -0.64 -4.44 3.36
CA ALA A 93 -0.23 -3.37 4.25
C ALA A 93 -1.20 -3.23 5.45
N PRO A 94 -0.68 -3.10 6.69
CA PRO A 94 -1.53 -2.97 7.86
C PRO A 94 -2.29 -1.63 7.87
N THR A 95 -3.49 -1.64 8.43
CA THR A 95 -4.30 -0.44 8.68
C THR A 95 -4.69 -0.35 10.15
N GLY A 96 -4.91 0.87 10.65
CA GLY A 96 -5.36 1.09 12.02
C GLY A 96 -6.64 0.32 12.31
N GLY A 97 -6.63 -0.53 13.34
CA GLY A 97 -7.79 -1.34 13.70
C GLY A 97 -8.18 -2.41 12.67
N ASN A 98 -7.31 -2.71 11.68
CA ASN A 98 -7.63 -3.53 10.52
C ASN A 98 -8.86 -3.01 9.72
N ALA A 99 -9.11 -1.70 9.76
CA ALA A 99 -10.29 -1.10 9.13
C ALA A 99 -10.33 -1.29 7.61
N GLN A 100 -9.17 -1.43 6.95
CA GLN A 100 -9.06 -1.64 5.50
C GLN A 100 -9.88 -0.62 4.68
N HIS A 101 -10.00 0.63 5.17
CA HIS A 101 -10.68 1.73 4.50
C HIS A 101 -9.84 2.28 3.32
N VAL A 102 -9.52 1.41 2.37
CA VAL A 102 -8.72 1.70 1.18
C VAL A 102 -9.53 1.29 -0.05
N GLN A 103 -9.63 2.20 -1.02
CA GLN A 103 -10.25 1.93 -2.31
C GLN A 103 -9.26 2.24 -3.43
N TRP A 104 -9.25 1.38 -4.44
CA TRP A 104 -8.40 1.52 -5.62
C TRP A 104 -9.26 1.87 -6.83
N THR A 105 -8.91 2.96 -7.53
CA THR A 105 -9.49 3.30 -8.84
C THR A 105 -8.39 3.27 -9.87
N VAL A 106 -8.46 2.31 -10.79
CA VAL A 106 -7.46 2.12 -11.85
C VAL A 106 -7.90 2.88 -13.10
N VAL A 107 -7.03 3.75 -13.61
CA VAL A 107 -7.25 4.51 -14.85
C VAL A 107 -6.12 4.20 -15.83
N THR A 108 -6.43 3.46 -16.89
CA THR A 108 -5.47 3.07 -17.96
C THR A 108 -5.73 3.78 -19.28
N ASP A 109 -6.90 4.40 -19.46
CA ASP A 109 -7.25 5.14 -20.66
C ASP A 109 -6.38 6.41 -20.81
N PRO A 110 -5.57 6.53 -21.88
CA PRO A 110 -4.67 7.66 -22.04
C PRO A 110 -5.39 9.01 -22.14
N SER A 111 -6.58 9.06 -22.75
CA SER A 111 -7.35 10.30 -22.88
C SER A 111 -7.83 10.80 -21.50
N ARG A 112 -8.26 9.89 -20.63
CA ARG A 112 -8.72 10.19 -19.28
C ARG A 112 -7.56 10.60 -18.38
N LEU A 113 -6.41 9.94 -18.50
CA LEU A 113 -5.19 10.35 -17.83
C LEU A 113 -4.76 11.76 -18.25
N LYS A 114 -4.82 12.08 -19.55
CA LYS A 114 -4.52 13.43 -20.05
C LYS A 114 -5.43 14.48 -19.42
N ARG A 115 -6.75 14.24 -19.35
CA ARG A 115 -7.71 15.16 -18.69
C ARG A 115 -7.42 15.37 -17.20
N ILE A 116 -7.02 14.32 -16.48
CA ILE A 116 -6.64 14.43 -15.06
C ILE A 116 -5.37 15.28 -14.91
N ALA A 117 -4.40 15.09 -15.80
CA ALA A 117 -3.18 15.87 -15.82
C ALA A 117 -3.45 17.35 -16.14
N GLU A 118 -4.29 17.63 -17.14
CA GLU A 118 -4.76 18.98 -17.50
C GLU A 118 -5.39 19.69 -16.30
N THR A 119 -6.31 19.01 -15.60
CA THR A 119 -6.96 19.55 -14.38
C THR A 119 -5.94 19.91 -13.30
N SER A 120 -4.90 19.09 -13.16
CA SER A 120 -3.81 19.35 -12.20
C SER A 120 -3.00 20.59 -12.60
N VAL A 121 -2.68 20.74 -13.88
CA VAL A 121 -1.95 21.92 -14.40
C VAL A 121 -2.79 23.19 -14.30
N ASP A 122 -4.09 23.12 -14.58
CA ASP A 122 -5.02 24.25 -14.42
C ASP A 122 -5.07 24.73 -12.96
N PHE A 123 -5.05 23.80 -12.00
CA PHE A 123 -4.91 24.16 -10.59
C PHE A 123 -3.59 24.91 -10.33
N LEU A 124 -2.46 24.47 -10.89
CA LEU A 124 -1.18 25.16 -10.73
C LEU A 124 -1.23 26.58 -11.34
N ARG A 125 -1.80 26.73 -12.55
CA ARG A 125 -2.03 28.05 -13.18
C ARG A 125 -2.88 28.96 -12.30
N HIS A 126 -3.96 28.43 -11.74
CA HIS A 126 -4.82 29.18 -10.82
C HIS A 126 -4.08 29.62 -9.56
N ARG A 127 -3.26 28.74 -8.96
CA ARG A 127 -2.44 29.06 -7.78
C ARG A 127 -1.39 30.12 -8.08
N LEU A 128 -0.73 30.05 -9.24
CA LEU A 128 0.21 31.09 -9.70
C LEU A 128 -0.47 32.44 -9.85
N LYS A 129 -1.65 32.48 -10.47
CA LYS A 129 -2.43 33.71 -10.64
C LYS A 129 -2.89 34.32 -9.31
N THR A 130 -3.31 33.49 -8.35
CA THR A 130 -3.91 33.95 -7.09
C THR A 130 -2.91 34.26 -5.97
N ARG A 131 -1.74 33.61 -5.96
CA ARG A 131 -0.72 33.81 -4.91
C ARG A 131 0.54 34.51 -5.42
N GLY A 132 0.67 34.68 -6.74
CA GLY A 132 1.92 35.09 -7.38
C GLY A 132 3.00 34.03 -7.28
N GLU A 133 4.06 34.17 -8.08
CA GLU A 133 5.15 33.18 -8.13
C GLU A 133 5.86 32.99 -6.78
N ARG A 134 6.00 34.06 -6.00
CA ARG A 134 6.60 34.02 -4.65
C ARG A 134 5.72 33.33 -3.61
N GLY A 135 4.44 33.11 -3.90
CA GLY A 135 3.46 32.51 -2.99
C GLY A 135 3.19 31.03 -3.25
N VAL A 136 3.95 30.39 -4.15
CA VAL A 136 3.83 28.97 -4.48
C VAL A 136 5.20 28.29 -4.51
N PRO A 137 5.27 26.95 -4.47
CA PRO A 137 6.54 26.25 -4.64
C PRO A 137 7.24 26.61 -5.97
N PRO A 138 8.58 26.73 -5.97
CA PRO A 138 9.34 27.23 -7.13
C PRO A 138 9.26 26.33 -8.36
N TYR A 139 8.83 25.07 -8.21
CA TYR A 139 8.63 24.15 -9.33
C TYR A 139 7.30 24.35 -10.07
N PHE A 140 6.34 25.11 -9.53
CA PHE A 140 5.03 25.30 -10.17
C PHE A 140 5.15 25.95 -11.56
N PRO A 141 5.88 27.08 -11.75
CA PRO A 141 6.06 27.67 -13.08
C PRO A 141 6.75 26.70 -14.06
N LEU A 142 7.73 25.92 -13.59
CA LEU A 142 8.46 24.96 -14.41
C LEU A 142 7.55 23.83 -14.92
N VAL A 143 6.62 23.35 -14.08
CA VAL A 143 5.66 22.31 -14.48
C VAL A 143 4.67 22.85 -15.50
N VAL A 144 4.16 24.07 -15.32
CA VAL A 144 3.25 24.69 -16.28
C VAL A 144 3.96 24.93 -17.62
N ALA A 145 5.16 25.51 -17.60
CA ALA A 145 5.94 25.74 -18.81
C ALA A 145 6.27 24.44 -19.56
N ALA A 146 6.61 23.36 -18.84
CA ALA A 146 6.87 22.06 -19.44
C ALA A 146 5.61 21.38 -20.02
N TRP A 147 4.42 21.74 -19.53
CA TRP A 147 3.15 21.25 -20.07
C TRP A 147 2.73 22.01 -21.34
N ASP A 148 3.05 23.30 -21.41
CA ASP A 148 2.66 24.19 -22.51
C ASP A 148 3.61 24.12 -23.72
N ALA A 149 4.80 23.52 -23.54
CA ALA A 149 5.80 23.30 -24.58
C ALA A 149 5.43 22.14 -25.52
#